data_AF-A0A383RUH5-F1
#
_entry.id   AF-A0A383RUH5-F1
#
_cell.length_a   1.000
_cell.length_b   1.000
_cell.length_c   1.000
_cell.angle_alpha   90.00
_cell.angle_beta   90.00
_cell.angle_gamma   90.00
#
_symmetry.space_group_name_H-M   'P 1'
#
loop_
_entity.id
_entity.type
_entity.pdbx_description
1 polymer ?
#
loop_
_entity_poly.entity_id
_entity_poly.type
_entity_poly.pdbx_seq_one_letter_code
_entity_poly.pdbx_strand_id
1 'polypeptide(L)' 'MSEFTDTQRLDFMLSKFRKVVVEVLPFGGRDIYVEEGFMGNKTYGAVRLTNPSVQEEDQAKRMAIDIALQVQR' A
#
# COMPACT_ATOMS: atom_id res chain seq x y z
N MET A 1 3.91 -11.84 -11.79
CA MET A 1 4.08 -10.58 -11.02
C MET A 1 5.57 -10.44 -10.78
N SER A 2 6.19 -9.31 -11.15
CA SER A 2 7.61 -9.12 -10.87
C SER A 2 7.80 -9.03 -9.35
N GLU A 3 8.55 -9.97 -8.77
CA GLU A 3 8.92 -9.89 -7.36
C GLU A 3 9.86 -8.69 -7.17
N PHE A 4 9.38 -7.63 -6.53
CA PHE A 4 10.24 -6.57 -6.05
C PHE A 4 11.02 -7.08 -4.84
N THR A 5 12.26 -6.63 -4.68
CA THR A 5 13.03 -6.93 -3.46
C THR A 5 12.59 -6.03 -2.32
N ASP A 6 12.82 -6.46 -1.08
CA ASP A 6 12.48 -5.65 0.09
C ASP A 6 13.26 -4.33 0.13
N THR A 7 14.48 -4.30 -0.40
CA THR A 7 15.26 -3.06 -0.59
C THR A 7 14.55 -2.09 -1.52
N GLN A 8 14.03 -2.57 -2.67
CA GLN A 8 13.31 -1.71 -3.63
C GLN A 8 12.03 -1.14 -3.03
N ARG A 9 11.29 -1.95 -2.26
CA ARG A 9 10.10 -1.49 -1.53
C ARG A 9 10.46 -0.44 -0.49
N LEU A 10 11.53 -0.66 0.26
CA LEU A 10 12.00 0.28 1.28
C LEU A 10 12.44 1.61 0.67
N ASP A 11 13.29 1.59 -0.35
CA ASP A 11 13.75 2.79 -1.06
C ASP A 11 12.58 3.58 -1.64
N PHE A 12 11.61 2.86 -2.23
CA PHE A 12 10.38 3.47 -2.73
C PHE A 12 9.60 4.16 -1.60
N MET A 13 9.36 3.50 -0.48
CA MET A 13 8.60 4.07 0.64
C MET A 13 9.30 5.25 1.31
N LEU A 14 10.62 5.19 1.46
CA LEU A 14 11.42 6.27 2.05
C LEU A 14 11.49 7.50 1.13
N SER A 15 11.42 7.29 -0.18
CA SER A 15 11.39 8.40 -1.13
C SER A 15 10.05 9.15 -1.10
N LYS A 16 10.10 10.48 -1.25
CA LYS A 16 8.93 11.36 -1.44
C LYS A 16 7.87 11.30 -0.33
N PHE A 17 8.25 10.97 0.91
CA PHE A 17 7.35 10.96 2.07
C PHE A 17 6.12 10.09 1.84
N ARG A 18 6.32 8.84 1.42
CA ARG A 18 5.22 7.91 1.20
C ARG A 18 4.83 7.20 2.49
N LYS A 19 3.56 6.85 2.58
CA LYS A 19 3.00 6.08 3.70
C LYS A 19 1.98 5.07 3.19
N VAL A 20 1.89 3.94 3.87
CA VAL A 20 0.78 3.00 3.65
C VAL A 20 -0.37 3.44 4.54
N VAL A 21 -1.53 3.64 3.94
CA VAL A 21 -2.77 3.98 4.64
C VAL A 21 -3.64 2.72 4.70
N VAL A 22 -4.22 2.49 5.87
CA VAL A 22 -5.23 1.47 6.10
C VAL A 22 -6.51 2.19 6.49
N GLU A 23 -7.43 2.29 5.55
CA GLU A 23 -8.74 2.87 5.77
C GLU A 23 -9.72 1.78 6.21
N VAL A 24 -10.41 2.01 7.32
CA VAL A 24 -11.39 1.09 7.87
C VAL A 24 -12.74 1.40 7.26
N LEU A 25 -13.28 0.46 6.49
CA LEU A 25 -14.59 0.56 5.87
C LEU A 25 -15.69 -0.02 6.78
N PRO A 26 -16.96 0.32 6.52
CA PRO A 26 -18.09 -0.33 7.18
C PRO A 26 -18.04 -1.86 7.05
N PHE A 27 -18.65 -2.54 8.02
CA PHE A 27 -18.71 -4.01 8.08
C PHE A 27 -17.34 -4.70 8.13
N GLY A 28 -16.32 -3.99 8.63
CA GLY A 28 -14.97 -4.51 8.86
C GLY A 28 -14.16 -4.72 7.57
N GLY A 29 -14.58 -4.09 6.48
CA GLY A 29 -13.74 -3.95 5.30
C GLY A 29 -12.49 -3.11 5.58
N ARG A 30 -11.43 -3.34 4.82
CA ARG A 30 -10.23 -2.52 4.84
C ARG A 30 -9.80 -2.16 3.43
N ASP A 31 -9.51 -0.88 3.20
CA ASP A 31 -8.83 -0.42 2.00
C ASP A 31 -7.40 -0.06 2.35
N ILE A 32 -6.44 -0.70 1.68
CA ILE A 32 -5.02 -0.54 1.96
C ILE A 32 -4.34 0.00 0.72
N TYR A 33 -3.71 1.16 0.83
CA TYR A 33 -3.15 1.87 -0.32
C TYR A 33 -1.93 2.70 0.08
N VAL A 34 -1.16 3.15 -0.91
CA VAL A 34 -0.01 4.04 -0.68
C VAL A 34 -0.42 5.48 -1.00
N GLU A 35 -0.03 6.41 -0.15
CA GLU A 35 -0.08 7.85 -0.42
C GLU A 35 1.33 8.43 -0.51
N GLU A 36 1.51 9.41 -1.40
CA GLU A 36 2.73 10.21 -1.52
C GLU A 36 2.48 11.65 -1.05
N GLY A 37 3.41 12.17 -0.25
CA GLY A 37 3.37 13.52 0.29
C GLY A 37 2.66 13.62 1.64
N PHE A 38 2.97 14.70 2.36
CA PHE A 38 2.52 14.94 3.74
C PHE A 38 0.99 14.98 3.88
N MET A 39 0.27 15.42 2.83
CA MET A 39 -1.20 15.52 2.79
C MET A 39 -1.87 14.61 1.75
N GLY A 40 -1.19 13.55 1.28
CA GLY A 40 -1.79 12.64 0.29
C GLY A 40 -1.95 13.28 -1.09
N ASN A 41 -0.92 14.00 -1.55
CA ASN A 41 -0.90 14.68 -2.85
C ASN A 41 -1.16 13.72 -4.02
N LYS A 42 -0.82 12.45 -3.84
CA LYS A 42 -1.11 11.39 -4.80
C LYS A 42 -1.42 10.10 -4.05
N THR A 43 -2.51 9.46 -4.44
CA THR A 43 -2.94 8.16 -3.93
C THR A 43 -2.75 7.11 -5.02
N TYR A 44 -2.13 5.98 -4.67
CA TYR A 44 -1.94 4.85 -5.57
C TYR A 44 -3.10 3.86 -5.45
N GLY A 45 -3.09 2.80 -6.28
CA GLY A 45 -4.13 1.78 -6.25
C GLY A 45 -4.29 1.13 -4.88
N ALA A 46 -5.54 0.81 -4.53
CA ALA A 46 -5.90 0.22 -3.24
C ALA A 46 -6.16 -1.28 -3.35
N VAL A 47 -5.79 -2.01 -2.30
CA VAL A 47 -6.16 -3.40 -2.05
C VAL A 47 -7.33 -3.40 -1.07
N ARG A 48 -8.48 -3.88 -1.54
CA ARG A 48 -9.69 -4.00 -0.72
C ARG A 48 -9.81 -5.40 -0.15
N LEU A 49 -10.00 -5.48 1.16
CA LEU A 49 -10.25 -6.72 1.89
C LEU A 49 -11.57 -6.63 2.65
N THR A 50 -12.22 -7.78 2.88
CA THR A 50 -13.45 -7.87 3.68
C THR A 50 -13.15 -8.71 4.92
N ASN A 51 -13.18 -8.11 6.10
CA ASN A 51 -12.84 -8.75 7.38
C ASN A 51 -11.49 -9.50 7.38
N PRO A 52 -10.37 -8.85 7.01
CA PRO A 52 -9.09 -9.53 6.97
C PRO A 52 -8.55 -9.86 8.35
N SER A 53 -7.86 -10.99 8.43
CA SER A 53 -6.91 -11.27 9.52
C SER A 53 -5.70 -10.33 9.45
N VAL A 54 -4.92 -10.29 10.55
CA VAL A 54 -3.68 -9.48 10.62
C VAL A 54 -2.66 -9.90 9.55
N GLN A 55 -2.58 -11.20 9.25
CA GLN A 55 -1.66 -11.73 8.24
C GLN A 55 -2.05 -11.29 6.83
N GLU A 56 -3.35 -11.31 6.51
CA GLU A 56 -3.88 -10.84 5.22
C GLU A 56 -3.69 -9.33 5.06
N GLU A 57 -3.86 -8.57 6.15
CA GLU A 57 -3.57 -7.14 6.16
C GLU A 57 -2.09 -6.85 5.85
N ASP A 58 -1.17 -7.56 6.49
CA ASP A 58 0.27 -7.37 6.25
C ASP A 58 0.69 -7.77 4.83
N GLN A 59 0.11 -8.84 4.29
CA GLN A 59 0.29 -9.23 2.89
C GLN A 59 -0.25 -8.14 1.95
N ALA A 60 -1.43 -7.58 2.25
CA ALA A 60 -2.04 -6.54 1.44
C ALA A 60 -1.28 -5.21 1.49
N LYS A 61 -0.64 -4.85 2.61
CA LYS A 61 0.29 -3.71 2.68
C LYS A 61 1.44 -3.89 1.68
N ARG A 62 2.04 -5.08 1.62
CA ARG A 62 3.11 -5.39 0.64
C ARG A 62 2.59 -5.29 -0.79
N MET A 63 1.41 -5.83 -1.05
CA MET A 63 0.77 -5.74 -2.38
C MET A 63 0.46 -4.29 -2.77
N ALA A 64 0.00 -3.44 -1.84
CA ALA A 64 -0.26 -2.03 -2.11
C ALA A 64 1.02 -1.28 -2.52
N ILE A 65 2.15 -1.59 -1.88
CA ILE A 65 3.47 -1.06 -2.27
C ILE A 65 3.86 -1.55 -3.66
N ASP A 66 3.67 -2.84 -3.96
CA ASP A 66 3.99 -3.42 -5.27
C ASP A 66 3.15 -2.80 -6.40
N ILE A 67 1.87 -2.52 -6.14
CA ILE A 67 0.98 -1.80 -7.07
C ILE A 67 1.50 -0.37 -7.29
N ALA A 68 1.86 0.34 -6.22
CA ALA A 68 2.36 1.70 -6.31
C ALA A 68 3.69 1.79 -7.08
N LEU A 69 4.58 0.80 -6.87
CA LEU A 69 5.85 0.63 -7.59
C LEU A 69 5.64 0.42 -9.10
N GLN A 70 4.64 -0.35 -9.51
CA GLN A 70 4.34 -0.61 -10.92
C GLN A 70 3.93 0.67 -11.68
N VAL A 71 3.21 1.57 -11.01
CA VAL A 71 2.72 2.83 -11.60
C VAL A 71 3.84 3.87 -11.75
N GLN A 72 4.98 3.69 -11.07
CA GLN A 72 6.09 4.64 -11.09
C GLN A 72 7.19 4.31 -12.11
N ARG A 73 7.01 3.25 -12.92
CA ARG A 73 7.93 2.89 -14.01
C ARG A 73 7.76 3.74 -15.26
#